data_AF-A0A1V5Z3Q4-F1
#
_entry.id   AF-A0A1V5Z3Q4-F1
#
_cell.length_a   1.000
_cell.length_b   1.000
_cell.length_c   1.000
_cell.angle_alpha   90.00
_cell.angle_beta   90.00
_cell.angle_gamma   90.00
#
_symmetry.space_group_name_H-M   'P 1'
#
loop_
_entity.id
_entity.type
_entity.pdbx_description
1 polymer ?
#
loop_
_entity_poly.entity_id
_entity_poly.type
_entity_poly.pdbx_seq_one_letter_code
_entity_poly.pdbx_strand_id
1 'polypeptide(L)'
;MVLADALERAGTTDHIILRDALARTDMHKSSRMILPAEHIRFDNEGQNEDTPLFIAQIQGTDYVPVWPQKYAVSSPRTEVRRGA
;
A
#
# COMPACT_ATOMS: atom_id res chain seq x y z
N MET A 1 9.54 -2.20 3.95
CA MET A 1 9.95 -2.04 2.54
C MET A 1 10.48 -0.63 2.30
N VAL A 2 9.67 0.42 2.25
CA VAL A 2 10.13 1.82 2.06
C VAL A 2 11.21 2.23 3.07
N LEU A 3 10.98 1.96 4.37
CA LEU A 3 11.96 2.29 5.41
C LEU A 3 13.28 1.52 5.24
N ALA A 4 13.23 0.25 4.83
CA ALA A 4 14.43 -0.56 4.62
C ALA A 4 15.24 -0.03 3.44
N ASP A 5 14.57 0.23 2.30
CA ASP A 5 15.18 0.85 1.12
C ASP A 5 15.82 2.22 1.46
N ALA A 6 15.12 3.07 2.20
CA ALA A 6 15.63 4.37 2.60
C ALA A 6 16.86 4.26 3.51
N LEU A 7 16.87 3.30 4.45
CA LEU A 7 18.03 3.04 5.31
C LEU A 7 19.23 2.51 4.51
N GLU A 8 19.00 1.60 3.57
CA GLU A 8 20.04 1.06 2.69
C GLU A 8 20.66 2.17 1.82
N ARG A 9 19.83 3.07 1.25
CA ARG A 9 20.31 4.22 0.47
C ARG A 9 20.98 5.29 1.32
N ALA A 10 20.48 5.56 2.52
CA ALA A 10 21.03 6.56 3.43
C ALA A 10 22.36 6.09 4.04
N GLY A 11 22.52 4.79 4.27
CA GLY A 11 23.69 4.21 4.95
C GLY A 11 23.85 4.68 6.40
N THR A 12 22.81 5.27 6.98
CA THR A 12 22.83 5.86 8.33
C THR A 12 21.42 5.93 8.91
N THR A 13 21.36 6.03 10.23
CA THR A 13 20.12 6.31 10.98
C THR A 13 20.03 7.78 11.40
N ASP A 14 20.92 8.66 10.92
CA ASP A 14 20.78 10.10 11.12
C ASP A 14 19.45 10.61 10.55
N HIS A 15 18.72 11.36 11.37
CA HIS A 15 17.35 11.76 11.06
C HIS A 15 17.23 12.69 9.86
N ILE A 16 18.18 13.60 9.63
CA ILE A 16 18.14 14.54 8.50
C ILE A 16 18.37 13.77 7.20
N ILE A 17 19.42 12.94 7.19
CA ILE A 17 19.79 12.16 6.00
C ILE A 17 18.68 11.14 5.67
N LEU A 18 18.15 10.45 6.69
CA LEU A 18 17.08 9.47 6.49
C LEU A 18 15.79 10.12 6.02
N ARG A 19 15.41 11.28 6.57
CA ARG A 19 14.24 12.04 6.09
C ARG A 19 14.37 12.37 4.61
N ASP A 20 15.53 12.86 4.20
CA ASP A 20 15.77 13.19 2.80
C ASP A 20 15.77 11.94 1.90
N ALA A 21 16.27 10.81 2.39
CA ALA A 21 16.20 9.53 1.68
C ALA A 21 14.75 9.03 1.52
N LEU A 22 13.91 9.19 2.55
CA LEU A 22 12.47 8.87 2.51
C LEU A 22 11.73 9.77 1.53
N ALA A 23 12.00 11.09 1.54
CA ALA A 23 11.38 12.03 0.60
C ALA A 23 11.76 11.74 -0.86
N ARG A 24 12.95 11.19 -1.10
CA ARG A 24 13.43 10.76 -2.43
C ARG A 24 13.05 9.32 -2.78
N THR A 25 12.10 8.72 -2.09
CA THR A 25 11.65 7.34 -2.41
C THR A 25 11.03 7.32 -3.80
N ASP A 26 11.54 6.41 -4.62
CA ASP A 26 11.08 6.14 -5.98
C ASP A 26 11.24 4.62 -6.20
N MET A 27 10.19 3.86 -5.85
CA MET A 27 10.24 2.39 -5.86
C MET A 27 9.26 1.82 -6.88
N HIS A 28 9.77 1.22 -7.94
CA HIS A 28 8.95 0.48 -8.91
C HIS A 28 8.46 -0.85 -8.34
N LYS A 29 7.36 -1.34 -8.92
CA LYS A 29 6.76 -2.65 -8.61
C LYS A 29 7.78 -3.76 -8.44
N SER A 30 7.65 -4.52 -7.35
CA SER A 30 8.50 -5.67 -7.07
C SER A 30 7.75 -6.76 -6.32
N SER A 31 8.33 -7.96 -6.28
CA SER A 31 7.79 -9.10 -5.53
C SER A 31 7.76 -8.89 -4.01
N ARG A 32 8.42 -7.84 -3.49
CA ARG A 32 8.39 -7.47 -2.07
C ARG A 32 7.16 -6.63 -1.70
N MET A 33 6.39 -6.16 -2.69
CA MET A 33 5.18 -5.37 -2.47
C MET A 33 3.98 -6.28 -2.23
N ILE A 34 3.31 -6.10 -1.09
CA ILE A 34 2.11 -6.87 -0.73
C ILE A 34 0.90 -6.38 -1.51
N LEU A 35 0.71 -5.05 -1.55
CA LEU A 35 -0.28 -4.44 -2.42
C LEU A 35 0.34 -4.25 -3.81
N PRO A 36 -0.40 -4.49 -4.90
CA PRO A 36 0.11 -4.41 -6.25
C PRO A 36 0.13 -2.95 -6.74
N ALA A 37 0.86 -2.10 -6.02
CA ALA A 37 1.21 -0.76 -6.48
C ALA A 37 2.19 -0.88 -7.66
N GLU A 38 2.01 -0.05 -8.68
CA GLU A 38 2.95 0.01 -9.79
C GLU A 38 4.18 0.85 -9.42
N HIS A 39 3.99 1.85 -8.55
CA HIS A 39 5.02 2.75 -8.08
C HIS A 39 4.73 3.19 -6.63
N ILE A 40 5.79 3.49 -5.87
CA ILE A 40 5.68 4.15 -4.57
C ILE A 40 6.60 5.35 -4.60
N ARG A 41 6.00 6.53 -4.58
CA ARG A 41 6.67 7.83 -4.60
C ARG A 41 5.81 8.84 -3.83
N PHE A 42 6.47 9.75 -3.13
CA PHE A 42 5.79 10.76 -2.33
C PHE A 42 5.81 12.13 -3.00
N ASP A 43 4.67 12.82 -2.97
CA ASP A 43 4.57 14.23 -3.34
C ASP A 43 5.17 15.15 -2.27
N ASN A 44 5.05 16.46 -2.48
CA ASN A 44 5.53 17.48 -1.54
C ASN A 44 4.75 17.52 -0.22
N GLU A 45 3.55 16.95 -0.16
CA GLU A 45 2.73 16.78 1.05
C GLU A 45 3.00 15.44 1.75
N GLY A 46 3.83 14.58 1.15
CA GLY A 46 4.17 13.26 1.66
C GLY A 46 3.13 12.18 1.35
N GLN A 47 2.16 12.45 0.45
CA GLN A 47 1.20 11.45 0.00
C GLN A 47 1.80 10.58 -1.10
N ASN A 48 1.43 9.28 -1.11
CA ASN A 48 1.87 8.39 -2.18
C ASN A 48 1.04 8.61 -3.44
N GLU A 49 1.64 9.23 -4.47
CA GLU A 49 0.99 9.66 -5.72
C GLU A 49 0.32 8.48 -6.44
N ASP A 50 0.96 7.31 -6.41
CA ASP A 50 0.55 6.11 -7.14
C ASP A 50 -0.17 5.09 -6.26
N THR A 51 -1.09 5.56 -5.42
CA THR A 51 -1.91 4.67 -4.57
C THR A 51 -3.22 4.28 -5.27
N PRO A 52 -3.29 3.09 -5.90
CA PRO A 52 -4.57 2.57 -6.39
C PRO A 52 -5.55 2.33 -5.23
N LEU A 53 -6.83 2.58 -5.47
CA LEU A 53 -7.89 2.19 -4.53
C LEU A 53 -7.97 0.66 -4.47
N PHE A 54 -8.05 0.14 -3.24
CA PHE A 54 -8.30 -1.28 -2.96
C PHE A 54 -9.48 -1.39 -2.00
N ILE A 55 -10.42 -2.26 -2.33
CA ILE A 55 -11.59 -2.49 -1.49
C ILE A 55 -11.57 -3.94 -1.06
N ALA A 56 -11.54 -4.15 0.26
CA ALA A 56 -11.82 -5.42 0.88
C ALA A 56 -13.15 -5.34 1.64
N GLN A 57 -13.87 -6.45 1.67
CA GLN A 57 -15.09 -6.61 2.44
C GLN A 57 -14.90 -7.74 3.44
N ILE A 58 -15.36 -7.53 4.68
CA ILE A 58 -15.44 -8.63 5.65
C ILE A 58 -16.55 -9.59 5.19
N GLN A 59 -16.16 -10.83 4.94
CA GLN A 59 -17.00 -11.86 4.36
C GLN A 59 -16.91 -13.11 5.25
N GLY A 60 -17.85 -13.25 6.18
CA GLY A 60 -17.70 -14.21 7.28
C GLY A 60 -16.75 -13.64 8.33
N THR A 61 -15.61 -14.30 8.55
CA THR A 61 -14.52 -13.84 9.44
C THR A 61 -13.33 -13.23 8.71
N ASP A 62 -13.32 -13.29 7.37
CA ASP A 62 -12.14 -12.98 6.57
C ASP A 62 -12.25 -11.62 5.87
N TYR A 63 -11.12 -10.91 5.74
CA TYR A 63 -11.01 -9.75 4.87
C TYR A 63 -10.81 -10.23 3.43
N VAL A 64 -11.83 -10.07 2.59
CA VAL A 64 -11.80 -10.56 1.22
C VAL A 64 -11.65 -9.39 0.26
N PRO A 65 -10.59 -9.34 -0.57
CA PRO A 65 -10.48 -8.36 -1.65
C PRO A 65 -11.64 -8.51 -2.64
N VAL A 66 -12.38 -7.43 -2.89
CA VAL A 66 -13.54 -7.40 -3.79
C VAL A 66 -13.39 -6.44 -4.97
N TRP A 67 -12.40 -5.53 -4.92
CA TRP A 67 -12.09 -4.61 -6.03
C TRP A 67 -10.63 -4.11 -5.94
N PRO A 68 -9.94 -3.86 -7.08
CA PRO A 68 -10.42 -3.98 -8.47
C PRO A 68 -10.51 -5.43 -8.95
N GLN A 69 -11.29 -5.66 -10.00
CA GLN A 69 -11.66 -7.01 -10.45
C GLN A 69 -10.45 -7.91 -10.74
N LYS A 70 -9.36 -7.36 -11.26
CA LYS A 70 -8.09 -8.10 -11.51
C LYS A 70 -7.44 -8.69 -10.24
N TYR A 71 -7.80 -8.17 -9.06
CA TYR A 71 -7.30 -8.64 -7.76
C TYR A 71 -8.42 -9.12 -6.83
N ALA A 72 -9.67 -9.11 -7.31
CA ALA A 72 -10.82 -9.51 -6.52
C ALA A 72 -10.82 -11.04 -6.37
N VAL A 73 -10.95 -11.51 -5.13
CA VAL A 73 -11.12 -12.94 -4.80
C VAL A 73 -12.61 -13.30 -4.82
N SER A 74 -13.49 -12.33 -4.62
CA SER A 74 -14.94 -12.50 -4.69
C SER A 74 -15.63 -11.20 -5.10
N SER A 75 -16.91 -11.27 -5.47
CA SER A 75 -17.75 -10.08 -5.66
C SER A 75 -18.17 -9.46 -4.32
N PRO A 76 -18.41 -8.13 -4.25
CA PRO A 76 -19.02 -7.51 -3.08
C PRO A 76 -20.39 -8.14 -2.75
N ARG A 77 -20.65 -8.45 -1.49
CA ARG A 77 -21.94 -8.91 -0.98
C ARG A 77 -22.76 -7.74 -0.44
N THR A 78 -24.03 -7.68 -0.80
CA THR A 78 -24.95 -6.60 -0.37
C THR A 78 -25.85 -7.03 0.80
N GLU A 79 -25.65 -8.23 1.34
CA GLU A 79 -26.45 -8.75 2.45
C GLU A 79 -26.23 -7.94 3.73
N VAL A 80 -27.19 -7.11 4.07
CA VAL A 80 -27.31 -6.52 5.40
C VAL A 80 -27.84 -7.61 6.34
N ARG A 81 -27.07 -7.99 7.37
CA ARG A 81 -27.60 -8.83 8.44
C ARG A 81 -28.79 -8.11 9.08
N ARG A 82 -30.02 -8.48 8.71
CA ARG A 82 -31.21 -8.13 9.48
C ARG A 82 -31.24 -9.04 10.70
N GLY A 83 -31.14 -8.43 11.88
CA GLY A 83 -31.54 -9.03 13.15
C GLY A 83 -30.40 -9.50 14.04
N ALA A 84 -30.25 -8.78 15.15
CA ALA A 84 -30.35 -9.35 16.49
C ALA A 84 -31.47 -8.59 17.22
#